data_AF-A0A150GPE5-F1
#
_entry.id   AF-A0A150GPE5-F1
#
_cell.length_a   1.000
_cell.length_b   1.000
_cell.length_c   1.000
_cell.angle_alpha   90.00
_cell.angle_beta   90.00
_cell.angle_gamma   90.00
#
_symmetry.space_group_name_H-M   'P 1'
#
loop_
_entity.id
_entity.type
_entity.pdbx_description
1 polymer ?
#
loop_
_entity_poly.entity_id
_entity_poly.type
_entity_poly.pdbx_seq_one_letter_code
_entity_poly.pdbx_strand_id
1 'polypeptide(L)'
;MATKLLNRPVDGVRSGTPLTIAKMRVFKEPGPQEVERLRRAARVLDPELMEQIPDSFDTSAKNPCWTSSSGEYRCLPYFYVTGLFHAGGLSMADKLAKHPDVVTDACTGCQFWGEEGKKMGFYLDNMRSASNAIKEAPSTKVIL
;
A
#
# COMPACT_ATOMS: atom_id res chain seq x y z
N MET A 1 30.19 41.29 46.81
CA MET A 1 31.51 40.76 46.38
C MET A 1 31.27 39.31 45.96
N ALA A 2 31.11 38.96 44.67
CA ALA A 2 32.13 38.84 43.61
C ALA A 2 33.21 37.79 44.01
N THR A 3 33.60 36.72 43.33
CA THR A 3 33.46 36.10 41.98
C THR A 3 34.10 34.68 42.16
N LYS A 4 33.75 33.56 41.51
CA LYS A 4 34.25 33.15 40.18
C LYS A 4 33.70 31.79 39.75
N LEU A 5 33.31 31.77 38.49
CA LEU A 5 32.97 30.65 37.62
C LEU A 5 34.11 29.63 37.50
N LEU A 6 33.74 28.36 37.35
CA LEU A 6 34.46 27.43 36.49
C LEU A 6 33.45 26.84 35.48
N ASN A 7 33.23 27.59 34.40
CA ASN A 7 32.72 27.08 33.14
C ASN A 7 33.73 26.06 32.61
N ARG A 8 33.31 24.80 32.43
CA ARG A 8 34.01 23.88 31.53
C ARG A 8 33.50 24.13 30.11
N PRO A 9 34.37 24.36 29.12
CA PRO A 9 33.94 24.45 27.73
C PRO A 9 33.44 23.08 27.26
N VAL A 10 32.25 23.05 26.69
CA VAL A 10 31.77 21.90 25.91
C VAL A 10 32.38 22.05 24.52
N ASP A 11 33.65 21.68 24.40
CA ASP A 11 34.34 21.60 23.12
C ASP A 11 33.76 20.40 22.35
N GLY A 12 32.83 20.66 21.44
CA GLY A 12 32.20 19.59 20.68
C GLY A 12 31.08 19.98 19.73
N VAL A 13 31.02 21.22 19.22
CA VAL A 13 30.22 21.48 18.01
C VAL A 13 31.00 20.89 16.83
N ARG A 14 30.80 19.61 16.55
CA ARG A 14 31.11 19.10 15.20
C ARG A 14 30.20 19.88 14.27
N SER A 15 30.78 20.72 13.41
CA SER A 15 30.06 21.28 12.27
C SER A 15 29.65 20.12 11.37
N GLY A 16 28.49 19.55 11.66
CA GLY A 16 27.84 18.62 10.77
C GLY A 16 27.58 19.37 9.49
N THR A 17 28.23 18.96 8.41
CA THR A 17 27.84 19.29 7.04
C THR A 17 26.31 19.16 6.97
N PRO A 18 25.57 20.17 6.47
CA PRO A 18 24.14 20.00 6.30
C PRO A 18 23.94 18.73 5.48
N LEU A 19 23.14 17.80 6.00
CA LEU A 19 22.67 16.65 5.24
C LEU A 19 21.98 17.24 4.02
N THR A 20 22.68 17.26 2.89
CA THR A 20 22.07 17.50 1.60
C THR A 20 20.95 16.49 1.52
N ILE A 21 19.70 16.96 1.52
CA ILE A 21 18.53 16.14 1.25
C ILE A 21 18.89 15.41 -0.03
N ALA A 22 19.21 14.12 0.08
CA ALA A 22 19.52 13.30 -1.07
C ALA A 22 18.35 13.51 -2.02
N LYS A 23 18.64 13.93 -3.26
CA LYS A 23 17.63 14.16 -4.31
C LYS A 23 16.64 13.01 -4.22
N MET A 24 15.42 13.29 -3.73
CA MET A 24 14.39 12.27 -3.62
C MET A 24 14.30 11.61 -4.98
N ARG A 25 14.53 10.30 -5.04
CA ARG A 25 14.30 9.57 -6.29
C ARG A 25 12.81 9.68 -6.55
N VAL A 26 12.45 10.48 -7.55
CA VAL A 26 11.07 10.59 -8.00
C VAL A 26 10.70 9.23 -8.55
N PHE A 27 9.66 8.62 -7.98
CA PHE A 27 9.11 7.39 -8.51
C PHE A 27 8.60 7.68 -9.94
N LYS A 28 9.05 6.87 -10.89
CA LYS A 28 8.58 6.92 -12.27
C LYS A 28 7.81 5.64 -12.51
N GLU A 29 6.54 5.78 -12.89
CA GLU A 29 5.70 4.65 -13.27
C GLU A 29 6.38 3.82 -14.37
N PRO A 30 6.35 2.47 -14.26
CA PRO A 30 6.91 1.60 -15.29
C PRO A 30 6.18 1.80 -16.62
N GLY A 31 6.94 1.79 -17.72
CA GLY A 31 6.36 1.83 -19.06
C GLY A 31 5.63 0.51 -19.40
N PRO A 32 4.80 0.48 -20.46
CA PRO A 32 3.99 -0.69 -20.81
C PRO A 32 4.80 -1.99 -21.02
N GLN A 33 5.98 -1.90 -21.64
CA GLN A 33 6.84 -3.07 -21.85
C GLN A 33 7.35 -3.67 -20.54
N GLU A 34 7.65 -2.82 -19.56
CA GLU A 34 8.12 -3.26 -18.24
C GLU A 34 6.99 -3.86 -17.42
N VAL A 35 5.79 -3.25 -17.47
CA VAL A 35 4.58 -3.81 -16.86
C VAL A 35 4.30 -5.21 -17.39
N GLU A 36 4.36 -5.39 -18.71
CA GLU A 36 4.16 -6.69 -19.35
C GLU A 36 5.23 -7.71 -18.93
N ARG A 37 6.50 -7.29 -18.85
CA ARG A 37 7.59 -8.14 -18.34
C ARG A 37 7.34 -8.59 -16.90
N LEU A 38 6.91 -7.66 -16.03
CA LEU A 38 6.61 -7.93 -14.63
C LEU A 38 5.40 -8.86 -14.47
N ARG A 39 4.34 -8.68 -15.27
CA ARG A 39 3.18 -9.59 -15.27
C ARG A 39 3.58 -11.01 -15.67
N ARG A 40 4.40 -11.17 -16.71
CA ARG A 40 4.92 -12.50 -17.11
C ARG A 40 5.73 -13.14 -16.00
N ALA A 41 6.61 -12.38 -15.33
CA ALA A 41 7.37 -12.88 -14.19
C ALA A 41 6.44 -13.31 -13.04
N ALA A 42 5.44 -12.50 -12.71
CA ALA A 42 4.47 -12.83 -11.66
C ALA A 42 3.70 -14.13 -11.97
N ARG A 43 3.27 -14.35 -13.22
CA ARG A 43 2.59 -15.60 -13.63
C ARG A 43 3.46 -16.85 -13.45
N VAL A 44 4.78 -16.71 -13.59
CA VAL A 44 5.73 -17.82 -13.37
C VAL A 44 5.98 -18.04 -11.88
N LEU A 45 6.11 -16.95 -11.11
CA LEU A 45 6.39 -17.03 -9.67
C LEU A 45 5.19 -17.53 -8.87
N ASP A 46 3.98 -17.10 -9.22
CA ASP A 46 2.76 -17.46 -8.52
C ASP A 46 1.57 -17.60 -9.50
N PRO A 47 1.46 -18.76 -10.17
CA PRO A 47 0.41 -18.99 -11.15
C PRO A 47 -0.99 -19.01 -10.50
N GLU A 48 -1.12 -19.52 -9.27
CA GLU A 48 -2.41 -19.59 -8.57
C GLU A 48 -2.94 -18.21 -8.19
N LEU A 49 -2.06 -17.30 -7.76
CA LEU A 49 -2.41 -15.90 -7.49
C LEU A 49 -2.86 -15.22 -8.79
N MET A 50 -2.10 -15.40 -9.86
CA MET A 50 -2.32 -14.70 -11.13
C MET A 50 -3.48 -15.26 -11.96
N GLU A 51 -3.98 -16.45 -11.66
CA GLU A 51 -5.16 -17.04 -12.31
C GLU A 51 -6.42 -16.17 -12.11
N GLN A 52 -6.57 -15.55 -10.94
CA GLN A 52 -7.75 -14.75 -10.62
C GLN A 52 -7.65 -13.28 -11.05
N ILE A 53 -6.48 -12.87 -11.57
CA ILE A 53 -6.19 -11.49 -11.93
C ILE A 53 -6.27 -11.33 -13.45
N PRO A 54 -7.03 -10.33 -13.95
CA PRO A 54 -7.19 -10.12 -15.38
C PRO A 54 -5.90 -9.57 -16.01
N ASP A 55 -5.83 -9.56 -17.34
CA ASP A 55 -4.71 -8.91 -18.04
C ASP A 55 -4.80 -7.37 -17.98
N SER A 56 -6.01 -6.83 -17.95
CA SER A 56 -6.28 -5.39 -17.86
C SER A 56 -7.26 -5.06 -16.74
N PHE A 57 -7.15 -3.85 -16.21
CA PHE A 57 -8.03 -3.31 -15.19
C PHE A 57 -8.89 -2.19 -15.79
N ASP A 58 -10.04 -1.95 -15.17
CA ASP A 58 -10.91 -0.82 -15.45
C ASP A 58 -10.19 0.49 -15.12
N THR A 59 -10.06 1.38 -16.10
CA THR A 59 -9.38 2.66 -15.98
C THR A 59 -10.27 3.78 -15.45
N SER A 60 -11.57 3.53 -15.31
CA SER A 60 -12.51 4.51 -14.75
C SER A 60 -12.45 4.59 -13.22
N ALA A 61 -11.93 3.55 -12.58
CA ALA A 61 -11.72 3.47 -11.15
C ALA A 61 -10.26 3.77 -10.77
N LYS A 62 -10.06 4.37 -9.60
CA LYS A 62 -8.73 4.52 -9.00
C LYS A 62 -8.12 3.18 -8.63
N ASN A 63 -8.95 2.28 -8.09
CA ASN A 63 -8.52 0.94 -7.72
C ASN A 63 -8.35 0.05 -8.95
N PRO A 64 -7.41 -0.91 -8.95
CA PRO A 64 -7.32 -1.92 -9.98
C PRO A 64 -8.54 -2.85 -9.87
N CYS A 65 -9.59 -2.53 -10.62
CA CYS A 65 -10.87 -3.24 -10.59
C CYS A 65 -11.15 -3.95 -11.91
N TRP A 66 -11.97 -4.99 -11.85
CA TRP A 66 -12.46 -5.72 -13.02
C TRP A 66 -13.77 -6.44 -12.71
N THR A 67 -14.47 -6.86 -13.75
CA THR A 67 -15.57 -7.80 -13.61
C THR A 67 -15.05 -9.20 -13.92
N SER A 68 -15.21 -10.14 -12.98
CA SER A 68 -14.81 -11.53 -13.17
C SER A 68 -15.67 -12.22 -14.26
N SER A 69 -15.24 -13.40 -14.70
CA SER A 69 -16.04 -14.25 -15.59
C SER A 69 -17.39 -14.67 -14.99
N SER A 70 -17.51 -14.69 -13.66
CA SER A 70 -18.77 -14.91 -12.92
C SER A 70 -19.67 -13.67 -12.84
N GLY A 71 -19.25 -12.52 -13.38
CA GLY A 71 -20.01 -11.26 -13.34
C GLY A 71 -19.82 -10.46 -12.05
N GLU A 72 -18.89 -10.85 -11.17
CA GLU A 72 -18.64 -10.17 -9.91
C GLU A 72 -17.67 -9.01 -10.10
N TYR A 73 -18.00 -7.84 -9.54
CA TYR A 73 -17.09 -6.70 -9.54
C TYR A 73 -16.09 -6.86 -8.40
N ARG A 74 -14.81 -6.95 -8.77
CA ARG A 74 -13.69 -7.21 -7.86
C ARG A 74 -12.66 -6.11 -8.00
N CYS A 75 -12.06 -5.72 -6.88
CA CYS A 75 -11.00 -4.71 -6.84
C CYS A 75 -9.84 -5.19 -5.97
N LEU A 76 -8.62 -4.85 -6.38
CA LEU A 76 -7.47 -4.90 -5.49
C LEU A 76 -7.39 -3.62 -4.63
N PRO A 77 -6.74 -3.69 -3.46
CA PRO A 77 -6.37 -2.50 -2.68
C PRO A 77 -5.63 -1.48 -3.53
N TYR A 78 -5.88 -0.20 -3.28
CA TYR A 78 -5.15 0.88 -3.96
C TYR A 78 -3.73 0.98 -3.42
N PHE A 79 -3.58 0.73 -2.12
CA PHE A 79 -2.31 0.73 -1.42
C PHE A 79 -2.38 -0.27 -0.26
N TYR A 80 -1.23 -0.69 0.24
CA TYR A 80 -1.12 -1.57 1.41
C TYR A 80 -0.41 -0.84 2.54
N VAL A 81 -0.84 -1.05 3.78
CA VAL A 81 -0.04 -0.69 4.96
C VAL A 81 0.86 -1.86 5.30
N THR A 82 2.13 -1.78 4.88
CA THR A 82 3.14 -2.80 5.18
C THR A 82 4.03 -2.35 6.34
N GLY A 83 4.48 -3.30 7.15
CA GLY A 83 5.33 -3.02 8.30
C GLY A 83 5.69 -4.26 9.08
N LEU A 84 6.69 -4.13 9.97
CA LEU A 84 7.07 -5.20 10.88
C LEU A 84 6.04 -5.36 12.01
N PHE A 85 6.02 -6.54 12.61
CA PHE A 85 5.22 -6.78 13.81
C PHE A 85 5.57 -5.75 14.89
N HIS A 86 4.54 -5.20 15.55
CA HIS A 86 4.64 -4.10 16.51
C HIS A 86 5.17 -2.75 15.99
N ALA A 87 5.30 -2.54 14.68
CA ALA A 87 5.65 -1.22 14.12
C ALA A 87 4.46 -0.24 14.07
N GLY A 88 3.31 -0.59 14.64
CA GLY A 88 2.12 0.26 14.65
C GLY A 88 1.26 0.22 13.38
N GLY A 89 1.41 -0.80 12.53
CA GLY A 89 0.63 -0.96 11.29
C GLY A 89 -0.88 -0.90 11.51
N LEU A 90 -1.40 -1.56 12.56
CA LEU A 90 -2.81 -1.50 12.92
C LEU A 90 -3.25 -0.08 13.29
N SER A 91 -2.48 0.64 14.10
CA SER A 91 -2.79 2.02 14.48
C SER A 91 -2.78 2.97 13.27
N MET A 92 -1.92 2.71 12.29
CA MET A 92 -1.92 3.45 11.02
C MET A 92 -3.18 3.14 10.21
N ALA A 93 -3.51 1.85 10.03
CA ALA A 93 -4.72 1.42 9.33
C ALA A 93 -5.99 2.03 9.96
N ASP A 94 -6.10 2.01 11.29
CA ASP A 94 -7.23 2.60 12.03
C ASP A 94 -7.38 4.11 11.82
N LYS A 95 -6.26 4.83 11.63
CA LYS A 95 -6.29 6.26 11.34
C LYS A 95 -6.67 6.53 9.89
N LEU A 96 -6.17 5.73 8.95
CA LEU A 96 -6.50 5.86 7.53
C LEU A 96 -7.96 5.52 7.27
N ALA A 97 -8.51 4.51 7.94
CA ALA A 97 -9.91 4.11 7.85
C ALA A 97 -10.90 5.22 8.26
N LYS A 98 -10.44 6.25 8.99
CA LYS A 98 -11.27 7.41 9.36
C LYS A 98 -11.37 8.45 8.25
N HIS A 99 -10.53 8.36 7.21
CA HIS A 99 -10.60 9.28 6.08
C HIS A 99 -11.84 8.97 5.23
N PRO A 100 -12.65 9.96 4.85
CA PRO A 100 -13.92 9.72 4.15
C PRO A 100 -13.75 8.96 2.84
N ASP A 101 -12.60 9.08 2.19
CA ASP A 101 -12.31 8.42 0.90
C ASP A 101 -11.65 7.05 1.01
N VAL A 102 -11.33 6.60 2.23
CA VAL A 102 -10.78 5.27 2.45
C VAL A 102 -11.91 4.32 2.82
N VAL A 103 -11.98 3.19 2.13
CA VAL A 103 -12.95 2.14 2.37
C VAL A 103 -12.21 0.91 2.88
N THR A 104 -12.77 0.28 3.91
CA THR A 104 -12.25 -0.94 4.52
C THR A 104 -13.29 -2.06 4.42
N ASP A 105 -12.84 -3.31 4.48
CA ASP A 105 -13.71 -4.49 4.53
C ASP A 105 -13.18 -5.52 5.54
N ALA A 106 -13.85 -6.67 5.62
CA ALA A 106 -13.49 -7.78 6.50
C ALA A 106 -12.01 -8.20 6.36
N CYS A 107 -11.44 -8.11 5.16
CA CYS A 107 -10.03 -8.46 4.92
C CYS A 107 -9.03 -7.30 4.84
N THR A 108 -9.39 -6.07 5.19
CA THR A 108 -8.45 -4.94 5.18
C THR A 108 -7.23 -5.17 6.10
N GLY A 109 -7.40 -5.96 7.17
CA GLY A 109 -6.32 -6.34 8.08
C GLY A 109 -5.67 -7.70 7.79
N CYS A 110 -6.11 -8.41 6.75
CA CYS A 110 -5.59 -9.75 6.45
C CYS A 110 -4.13 -9.69 5.99
N GLN A 111 -3.33 -10.70 6.36
CA GLN A 111 -1.93 -10.76 5.94
C GLN A 111 -1.83 -11.40 4.56
N PHE A 112 -2.32 -10.71 3.51
CA PHE A 112 -2.39 -11.25 2.14
C PHE A 112 -1.12 -12.00 1.69
N TRP A 113 0.04 -11.36 1.91
CA TRP A 113 1.35 -11.89 1.52
C TRP A 113 2.01 -12.82 2.55
N GLY A 114 1.39 -13.02 3.73
CA GLY A 114 2.00 -13.70 4.88
C GLY A 114 1.18 -14.85 5.47
N GLU A 115 -0.11 -14.96 5.12
CA GLU A 115 -0.97 -16.05 5.59
C GLU A 115 -0.86 -17.28 4.69
N GLU A 116 -0.46 -18.41 5.29
CA GLU A 116 -0.40 -19.69 4.60
C GLU A 116 -1.81 -20.25 4.30
N GLY A 117 -1.94 -20.89 3.13
CA GLY A 117 -3.16 -21.61 2.74
C GLY A 117 -4.34 -20.75 2.29
N LYS A 118 -4.22 -19.42 2.33
CA LYS A 118 -5.23 -18.50 1.80
C LYS A 118 -4.95 -18.18 0.34
N LYS A 119 -5.92 -18.46 -0.54
CA LYS A 119 -5.83 -18.15 -1.98
C LYS A 119 -6.36 -16.74 -2.26
N MET A 120 -5.94 -16.16 -3.38
CA MET A 120 -6.42 -14.84 -3.87
C MET A 120 -7.95 -14.68 -3.77
N GLY A 121 -8.70 -15.71 -4.18
CA GLY A 121 -10.17 -15.69 -4.12
C GLY A 121 -10.74 -15.44 -2.73
N PHE A 122 -10.15 -16.00 -1.68
CA PHE A 122 -10.56 -15.75 -0.30
C PHE A 122 -10.50 -14.25 0.01
N TYR A 123 -9.41 -13.58 -0.38
CA TYR A 123 -9.25 -12.15 -0.13
C TYR A 123 -10.21 -11.32 -0.96
N LEU A 124 -10.36 -11.62 -2.25
CA LEU A 124 -11.30 -10.92 -3.13
C LEU A 124 -12.75 -11.05 -2.62
N ASP A 125 -13.14 -12.23 -2.12
CA ASP A 125 -14.47 -12.46 -1.56
C ASP A 125 -14.71 -11.67 -0.27
N ASN A 126 -13.68 -11.54 0.59
CA ASN A 126 -13.75 -10.77 1.83
C ASN A 126 -13.53 -9.25 1.65
N MET A 127 -13.32 -8.78 0.41
CA MET A 127 -13.21 -7.36 0.03
C MET A 127 -14.36 -6.91 -0.89
N ARG A 128 -15.43 -7.71 -0.95
CA ARG A 128 -16.56 -7.51 -1.86
C ARG A 128 -17.38 -6.26 -1.55
N SER A 129 -17.59 -5.96 -0.27
CA SER A 129 -18.35 -4.76 0.14
C SER A 129 -17.59 -3.50 -0.23
N ALA A 130 -16.27 -3.48 0.00
CA ALA A 130 -15.41 -2.39 -0.42
C ALA A 130 -15.39 -2.23 -1.95
N SER A 131 -15.30 -3.34 -2.70
CA SER A 131 -15.35 -3.31 -4.17
C SER A 131 -16.66 -2.71 -4.69
N ASN A 132 -17.80 -3.04 -4.08
CA ASN A 132 -19.09 -2.45 -4.45
C ASN A 132 -19.16 -0.95 -4.14
N ALA A 133 -18.60 -0.51 -3.00
CA ALA A 133 -18.50 0.91 -2.68
C ALA A 133 -17.63 1.68 -3.70
N ILE A 134 -16.55 1.07 -4.21
CA ILE A 134 -15.78 1.64 -5.32
C ILE A 134 -16.65 1.76 -6.57
N LYS A 135 -17.46 0.76 -6.90
CA LYS A 135 -18.34 0.79 -8.07
C LYS A 135 -19.30 1.98 -8.07
N GLU A 136 -19.80 2.36 -6.89
CA GLU A 136 -20.69 3.52 -6.70
C GLU A 136 -19.96 4.87 -6.79
N ALA A 137 -18.68 4.90 -6.41
CA ALA A 137 -17.87 6.12 -6.33
C ALA A 137 -16.42 5.93 -6.81
N PRO A 138 -16.21 5.56 -8.09
CA PRO A 138 -14.95 4.97 -8.59
C PRO A 138 -13.76 5.94 -8.61
N SER A 139 -14.04 7.24 -8.69
CA SER A 139 -13.02 8.29 -8.79
C SER A 139 -12.64 8.91 -7.44
N THR A 140 -13.39 8.65 -6.38
CA THR A 140 -13.17 9.28 -5.07
C THR A 140 -12.68 8.30 -4.04
N LYS A 141 -13.27 7.12 -3.97
CA LYS A 141 -12.97 6.10 -2.96
C LYS A 141 -11.76 5.27 -3.32
N VAL A 142 -11.05 4.81 -2.29
CA VAL A 142 -9.95 3.86 -2.40
C VAL A 142 -10.02 2.79 -1.33
N ILE A 143 -9.73 1.55 -1.70
CA ILE A 143 -9.62 0.42 -0.76
C ILE A 143 -8.25 0.42 -0.07
N LEU A 144 -8.28 0.31 1.25
CA LEU A 144 -7.14 0.00 2.13
C LEU A 144 -6.87 -1.50 2.19
#